data_AF-A0A1P8FPI4-F1
#
_entry.id   AF-A0A1P8FPI4-F1
#
_cell.length_a   1.000
_cell.length_b   1.000
_cell.length_c   1.000
_cell.angle_alpha   90.00
_cell.angle_beta   90.00
_cell.angle_gamma   90.00
#
_symmetry.space_group_name_H-M   'P 1'
#
loop_
_entity.id
_entity.type
_entity.pdbx_description
1 polymer ?
#
loop_
_entity_poly.entity_id
_entity_poly.type
_entity_poly.pdbx_seq_one_letter_code
_entity_poly.pdbx_strand_id
1 'polypeptide(L)'
;MACEAQGGFGQVIAETRRADVLAQPAFVVALGLLLANDFYLKAAFPGWMTGKLSDFAGLYVFVQFVAAMSGFRVARVAIATAVLFALWKSPLSTPLIDAVNGLSPWRMRRTIDYTDLIAFVVLPLAVRRFEVRTKWTWGLLRYPAGILAMFAITATSFIDRTYVSRFDVGGAGDADAPIAETYALVDSLMAKRGLSCSECEAARSYREYRDASDNLHAYLNYDVGRRRLYVSVRTWKPDAMKAEVESLEQDLAKLLETRFRSVSGASRGIQSLPGGMPPMPATLRWEMRIEYTEPKPKSDCPPAAVLVAAEIPADAKSWYCGSHDFGSVAGAEKGQRAIHLYVSPSYGTPGNVVRISVDGSADHGEEVTRFVEGFERRIRESAPKDAVITVVRPLGHR
;
A
#
# COMPACT_ATOMS: atom_id res chain seq x y z
N MET A 1 -13.29 49.96 48.64
CA MET A 1 -13.75 49.47 47.33
C MET A 1 -12.88 50.07 46.24
N ALA A 2 -11.81 49.38 45.83
CA ALA A 2 -11.11 49.65 44.59
C ALA A 2 -10.18 48.47 44.28
N CYS A 3 -10.03 48.18 42.98
CA CYS A 3 -9.10 47.23 42.35
C CYS A 3 -9.57 45.77 42.19
N GLU A 4 -10.43 45.54 41.19
CA GLU A 4 -10.69 44.22 40.63
C GLU A 4 -10.94 44.28 39.10
N ALA A 5 -10.14 45.07 38.36
CA ALA A 5 -10.34 45.31 36.92
C ALA A 5 -9.08 45.17 36.03
N GLN A 6 -8.02 44.50 36.50
CA GLN A 6 -6.77 44.34 35.72
C GLN A 6 -6.57 42.96 35.05
N GLY A 7 -7.51 42.02 35.19
CA GLY A 7 -7.36 40.65 34.64
C GLY A 7 -7.53 40.53 33.12
N GLY A 8 -8.41 41.32 32.50
CA GLY A 8 -8.82 41.11 31.09
C GLY A 8 -7.80 41.57 30.05
N PHE A 9 -7.18 42.74 30.24
CA PHE A 9 -6.28 43.32 29.23
C PHE A 9 -4.97 42.54 29.10
N GLY A 10 -4.46 41.99 30.21
CA GLY A 10 -3.25 41.16 30.21
C GLY A 10 -3.45 39.82 29.49
N GLN A 11 -4.63 39.22 29.61
CA GLN A 11 -4.98 38.00 28.87
C GLN A 11 -5.08 38.24 27.37
N VAL A 12 -5.76 39.30 26.93
CA VAL A 12 -5.92 39.63 25.50
C VAL A 12 -4.57 39.91 24.83
N ILE A 13 -3.64 40.60 25.52
CA ILE A 13 -2.28 40.84 25.01
C ILE A 13 -1.44 39.55 24.96
N ALA A 14 -1.65 38.63 25.90
CA ALA A 14 -0.96 37.34 25.90
C ALA A 14 -1.48 36.40 24.80
N GLU A 15 -2.79 36.41 24.52
CA GLU A 15 -3.43 35.64 23.46
C GLU A 15 -3.02 36.12 22.07
N THR A 16 -3.06 37.45 21.84
CA THR A 16 -2.61 38.04 20.57
C THR A 16 -1.15 37.71 20.26
N ARG A 17 -0.27 37.68 21.27
CA ARG A 17 1.14 37.26 21.09
C ARG A 17 1.32 35.78 20.75
N ARG A 18 0.40 34.90 21.16
CA ARG A 18 0.46 33.47 20.82
C ARG A 18 0.01 33.23 19.39
N ALA A 19 -1.02 33.95 18.94
CA ALA A 19 -1.51 33.87 17.57
C ALA A 19 -0.47 34.32 16.52
N ASP A 20 0.51 35.14 16.89
CA ASP A 20 1.60 35.56 15.99
C ASP A 20 2.48 34.38 15.52
N VAL A 21 2.45 33.24 16.22
CA VAL A 21 3.09 32.00 15.77
C VAL A 21 2.54 31.54 14.41
N LEU A 22 1.26 31.79 14.13
CA LEU A 22 0.61 31.42 12.86
C LEU A 22 1.11 32.27 11.68
N ALA A 23 1.74 33.41 11.95
CA ALA A 23 2.36 34.26 10.94
C ALA A 23 3.86 33.97 10.74
N GLN A 24 4.42 33.01 11.48
CA GLN A 24 5.84 32.66 11.34
C GLN A 24 6.10 32.01 9.98
N PRO A 25 7.23 32.32 9.31
CA PRO A 25 7.57 31.73 8.03
C PRO A 25 7.56 30.20 8.05
N ALA A 26 8.03 29.58 9.13
CA ALA A 26 8.03 28.12 9.27
C ALA A 26 6.61 27.53 9.29
N PHE A 27 5.65 28.21 9.92
CA PHE A 27 4.25 27.79 9.93
C PHE A 27 3.62 27.95 8.55
N VAL A 28 3.80 29.10 7.92
CA VAL A 28 3.24 29.39 6.59
C VAL A 28 3.80 28.43 5.53
N VAL A 29 5.10 28.14 5.56
CA VAL A 29 5.73 27.16 4.66
C VAL A 29 5.19 25.75 4.91
N ALA A 30 5.07 25.32 6.17
CA ALA A 30 4.51 24.00 6.48
C ALA A 30 3.04 23.88 6.06
N LEU A 31 2.23 24.92 6.28
CA LEU A 31 0.84 24.97 5.85
C LEU A 31 0.71 24.97 4.32
N GLY A 32 1.53 25.76 3.63
CA GLY A 32 1.58 25.78 2.16
C GLY A 32 2.00 24.42 1.60
N LEU A 33 2.98 23.77 2.20
CA LEU A 33 3.42 22.43 1.84
C LEU A 33 2.32 21.38 2.05
N LEU A 34 1.62 21.45 3.19
CA LEU A 34 0.49 20.56 3.49
C LEU A 34 -0.62 20.69 2.44
N LEU A 35 -1.05 21.92 2.15
CA LEU A 35 -2.09 22.19 1.15
C LEU A 35 -1.64 21.79 -0.26
N ALA A 36 -0.43 22.18 -0.67
CA ALA A 36 0.11 21.81 -1.98
C ALA A 36 0.23 20.27 -2.11
N ASN A 37 0.61 19.59 -1.04
CA ASN A 37 0.72 18.14 -1.05
C ASN A 37 -0.64 17.47 -1.18
N ASP A 38 -1.61 17.88 -0.36
CA ASP A 38 -2.89 17.21 -0.27
C ASP A 38 -3.82 17.50 -1.45
N PHE A 39 -3.71 18.68 -2.07
CA PHE A 39 -4.57 19.07 -3.20
C PHE A 39 -3.92 18.96 -4.57
N TYR A 40 -2.58 18.87 -4.66
CA TYR A 40 -1.88 18.84 -5.95
C TYR A 40 -0.87 17.70 -6.07
N LEU A 41 0.11 17.59 -5.14
CA LEU A 41 1.19 16.61 -5.31
C LEU A 41 0.72 15.17 -5.21
N LYS A 42 -0.27 14.86 -4.35
CA LYS A 42 -0.84 13.51 -4.28
C LYS A 42 -1.50 13.09 -5.59
N ALA A 43 -2.12 14.03 -6.30
CA ALA A 43 -2.74 13.76 -7.60
C ALA A 43 -1.71 13.67 -8.74
N ALA A 44 -0.68 14.52 -8.72
CA ALA A 44 0.35 14.55 -9.77
C ALA A 44 1.42 13.44 -9.61
N PHE A 45 1.77 13.09 -8.37
CA PHE A 45 2.86 12.17 -8.03
C PHE A 45 2.42 11.22 -6.88
N PRO A 46 1.57 10.23 -7.17
CA PRO A 46 1.15 9.25 -6.18
C PRO A 46 2.35 8.43 -5.72
N GLY A 47 2.55 8.31 -4.41
CA GLY A 47 3.63 7.49 -3.86
C GLY A 47 3.79 7.58 -2.35
N TRP A 48 4.68 6.75 -1.81
CA TRP A 48 4.93 6.70 -0.36
C TRP A 48 5.42 8.04 0.21
N MET A 49 6.18 8.80 -0.57
CA MET A 49 6.80 10.06 -0.14
C MET A 49 5.77 11.17 0.10
N THR A 50 4.75 11.31 -0.77
CA THR A 50 3.68 12.32 -0.61
C THR A 50 2.73 11.99 0.54
N GLY A 51 2.59 10.70 0.88
CA GLY A 51 1.91 10.26 2.10
C GLY A 51 2.60 10.78 3.37
N LYS A 52 3.90 10.50 3.52
CA LYS A 52 4.67 10.92 4.71
C LYS A 52 4.77 12.43 4.83
N LEU A 53 4.92 13.13 3.71
CA LEU A 53 5.06 14.59 3.71
C LEU A 53 3.85 15.28 4.38
N SER A 54 2.66 14.75 4.16
CA SER A 54 1.42 15.20 4.82
C SER A 54 1.49 14.96 6.34
N ASP A 55 1.97 13.80 6.80
CA ASP A 55 2.12 13.53 8.24
C ASP A 55 3.12 14.49 8.90
N PHE A 56 4.28 14.75 8.26
CA PHE A 56 5.28 15.70 8.79
C PHE A 56 4.72 17.13 8.86
N ALA A 57 4.14 17.63 7.76
CA ALA A 57 3.61 18.99 7.70
C ALA A 57 2.37 19.15 8.60
N GLY A 58 1.49 18.15 8.58
CA GLY A 58 0.25 18.10 9.35
C GLY A 58 0.50 18.10 10.86
N LEU A 59 1.42 17.27 11.36
CA LEU A 59 1.77 17.26 12.79
C LEU A 59 2.37 18.60 13.25
N TYR A 60 3.25 19.20 12.44
CA TYR A 60 3.82 20.50 12.76
C TYR A 60 2.74 21.59 12.80
N VAL A 61 1.92 21.69 11.74
CA VAL A 61 0.82 22.67 11.64
C VAL A 61 -0.18 22.49 12.78
N PHE A 62 -0.58 21.25 13.08
CA PHE A 62 -1.55 20.93 14.12
C PHE A 62 -1.07 21.35 15.51
N VAL A 63 0.17 21.00 15.89
CA VAL A 63 0.71 21.37 17.20
C VAL A 63 0.81 22.88 17.36
N GLN A 64 1.33 23.59 16.36
CA GLN A 64 1.45 25.05 16.40
C GLN A 64 0.07 25.72 16.48
N PHE A 65 -0.89 25.24 15.68
CA PHE A 65 -2.25 25.76 15.64
C PHE A 65 -2.98 25.55 16.98
N VAL A 66 -2.98 24.33 17.50
CA VAL A 66 -3.67 24.01 18.76
C VAL A 66 -3.01 24.73 19.94
N ALA A 67 -1.68 24.80 20.01
CA ALA A 67 -1.00 25.54 21.06
C ALA A 67 -1.28 27.06 21.01
N ALA A 68 -1.36 27.64 19.81
CA ALA A 68 -1.72 29.05 19.63
C ALA A 68 -3.16 29.35 20.07
N MET A 69 -4.12 28.46 19.73
CA MET A 69 -5.55 28.65 19.99
C MET A 69 -5.98 28.29 21.42
N SER A 70 -5.43 27.21 21.99
CA SER A 70 -5.81 26.73 23.33
C SER A 70 -5.09 27.43 24.47
N GLY A 71 -3.95 28.07 24.18
CA GLY A 71 -3.09 28.65 25.20
C GLY A 71 -2.37 27.63 26.09
N PHE A 72 -2.46 26.33 25.77
CA PHE A 72 -1.72 25.29 26.45
C PHE A 72 -0.22 25.36 26.14
N ARG A 73 0.59 24.79 27.05
CA ARG A 73 2.03 24.65 26.80
C ARG A 73 2.25 23.77 25.57
N VAL A 74 2.99 24.27 24.58
CA VAL A 74 3.23 23.57 23.30
C VAL A 74 3.79 22.16 23.51
N ALA A 75 4.65 21.94 24.51
CA ALA A 75 5.16 20.61 24.83
C ALA A 75 4.05 19.62 25.24
N ARG A 76 3.02 20.09 25.98
CA ARG A 76 1.87 19.24 26.34
C ARG A 76 1.02 18.93 25.11
N VAL A 77 0.81 19.92 24.24
CA VAL A 77 0.10 19.73 22.97
C VAL A 77 0.85 18.74 22.07
N ALA A 78 2.17 18.84 21.98
CA ALA A 78 3.02 17.94 21.21
C ALA A 78 2.95 16.50 21.73
N ILE A 79 3.05 16.30 23.06
CA ILE A 79 2.92 14.97 23.68
C ILE A 79 1.53 14.39 23.44
N ALA A 80 0.47 15.18 23.68
CA ALA A 80 -0.90 14.74 23.44
C ALA A 80 -1.12 14.38 21.97
N THR A 81 -0.59 15.19 21.05
CA THR A 81 -0.65 14.93 19.60
C THR A 81 0.10 13.64 19.25
N ALA A 82 1.30 13.40 19.78
CA ALA A 82 2.04 12.17 19.56
C ALA A 82 1.25 10.93 20.01
N VAL A 83 0.68 10.99 21.22
CA VAL A 83 -0.12 9.90 21.77
C VAL A 83 -1.37 9.66 20.92
N LEU A 84 -2.14 10.71 20.63
CA LEU A 84 -3.36 10.60 19.82
C LEU A 84 -3.06 10.11 18.40
N PHE A 85 -1.97 10.57 17.79
CA PHE A 85 -1.55 10.13 16.46
C PHE A 85 -1.10 8.67 16.47
N ALA A 86 -0.30 8.25 17.46
CA ALA A 86 0.07 6.84 17.62
C ALA A 86 -1.15 5.95 17.83
N LEU A 87 -2.08 6.36 18.70
CA LEU A 87 -3.34 5.65 18.92
C LEU A 87 -4.16 5.57 17.63
N TRP A 88 -4.29 6.68 16.92
CA TRP A 88 -5.00 6.76 15.64
C TRP A 88 -4.34 5.91 14.54
N LYS A 89 -3.02 5.73 14.54
CA LYS A 89 -2.32 4.83 13.59
C LYS A 89 -2.27 3.37 14.05
N SER A 90 -2.65 3.08 15.31
CA SER A 90 -2.61 1.73 15.89
C SER A 90 -3.92 0.95 15.78
N PRO A 91 -3.90 -0.40 15.78
CA PRO A 91 -5.13 -1.22 15.79
C PRO A 91 -6.15 -0.86 16.90
N LEU A 92 -5.72 -0.19 17.97
CA LEU A 92 -6.59 0.21 19.08
C LEU A 92 -7.71 1.18 18.66
N SER A 93 -7.55 1.93 17.58
CA SER A 93 -8.63 2.82 17.10
C SER A 93 -9.64 2.12 16.19
N THR A 94 -9.45 0.84 15.85
CA THR A 94 -10.37 0.08 14.98
C THR A 94 -11.80 0.02 15.53
N PRO A 95 -12.05 -0.28 16.82
CA PRO A 95 -13.41 -0.31 17.35
C PRO A 95 -14.14 1.04 17.24
N LEU A 96 -13.40 2.15 17.39
CA LEU A 96 -13.95 3.49 17.22
C LEU A 96 -14.32 3.77 15.77
N ILE A 97 -13.45 3.39 14.83
CA ILE A 97 -13.70 3.52 13.39
C ILE A 97 -14.93 2.70 12.99
N ASP A 98 -15.04 1.46 13.48
CA ASP A 98 -16.18 0.59 13.19
C ASP A 98 -17.49 1.15 13.76
N ALA A 99 -17.47 1.71 14.97
CA ALA A 99 -18.63 2.37 15.56
C ALA A 99 -19.08 3.60 14.73
N VAL A 100 -18.14 4.45 14.30
CA VAL A 100 -18.45 5.60 13.44
C VAL A 100 -18.97 5.14 12.09
N ASN A 101 -18.40 4.08 11.51
CA ASN A 101 -18.88 3.49 10.25
C ASN A 101 -20.27 2.87 10.36
N GLY A 102 -20.66 2.39 11.54
CA GLY A 102 -21.99 1.88 11.80
C GLY A 102 -23.06 2.99 11.92
N LEU A 103 -22.66 4.17 12.39
CA LEU A 103 -23.57 5.32 12.61
C LEU A 103 -23.62 6.28 11.41
N SER A 104 -22.54 6.35 10.63
CA SER A 104 -22.37 7.31 9.55
C SER A 104 -22.64 6.68 8.18
N PRO A 105 -23.32 7.40 7.25
CA PRO A 105 -23.39 7.00 5.85
C PRO A 105 -22.01 7.03 5.16
N TRP A 106 -21.02 7.69 5.77
CA TRP A 106 -19.65 7.77 5.30
C TRP A 106 -18.78 6.73 5.99
N ARG A 107 -18.23 5.79 5.22
CA ARG A 107 -17.29 4.79 5.72
C ARG A 107 -15.87 5.33 5.76
N MET A 108 -15.35 5.54 6.95
CA MET A 108 -13.95 5.82 7.22
C MET A 108 -13.16 4.51 7.21
N ARG A 109 -12.07 4.47 6.44
CA ARG A 109 -11.15 3.34 6.42
C ARG A 109 -9.74 3.88 6.58
N ARG A 110 -8.93 3.21 7.40
CA ARG A 110 -7.61 3.66 7.81
C ARG A 110 -6.57 2.57 7.59
N THR A 111 -5.45 2.93 6.98
CA THR A 111 -4.28 2.07 6.86
C THR A 111 -3.46 2.12 8.16
N ILE A 112 -3.10 0.94 8.69
CA ILE A 112 -2.18 0.82 9.83
C ILE A 112 -0.77 0.79 9.26
N ASP A 113 -0.04 1.90 9.36
CA ASP A 113 1.36 2.02 8.94
C ASP A 113 2.17 2.69 10.06
N TYR A 114 2.99 1.89 10.75
CA TYR A 114 3.82 2.38 11.85
C TYR A 114 5.00 3.25 11.38
N THR A 115 5.36 3.21 10.10
CA THR A 115 6.41 4.08 9.56
C THR A 115 5.97 5.54 9.55
N ASP A 116 4.67 5.83 9.68
CA ASP A 116 4.14 7.18 9.92
C ASP A 116 4.66 7.79 11.23
N LEU A 117 5.06 6.97 12.21
CA LEU A 117 5.60 7.46 13.48
C LEU A 117 6.97 8.13 13.33
N ILE A 118 7.66 7.94 12.20
CA ILE A 118 8.87 8.71 11.87
C ILE A 118 8.56 10.22 11.82
N ALA A 119 7.31 10.60 11.55
CA ALA A 119 6.86 11.99 11.58
C ALA A 119 7.03 12.65 12.97
N PHE A 120 7.17 11.88 14.06
CA PHE A 120 7.42 12.42 15.40
C PHE A 120 8.72 13.22 15.51
N VAL A 121 9.67 13.04 14.59
CA VAL A 121 10.89 13.85 14.51
C VAL A 121 10.57 15.35 14.36
N VAL A 122 9.39 15.70 13.83
CA VAL A 122 8.96 17.10 13.68
C VAL A 122 8.46 17.73 14.98
N LEU A 123 8.07 16.95 15.99
CA LEU A 123 7.46 17.46 17.21
C LEU A 123 8.44 18.26 18.10
N PRO A 124 9.70 17.81 18.33
CA PRO A 124 10.69 18.64 19.00
C PRO A 124 10.95 19.96 18.25
N LEU A 125 10.91 19.94 16.92
CA LEU A 125 11.07 21.13 16.10
C LEU A 125 9.88 22.09 16.28
N ALA A 126 8.65 21.59 16.34
CA ALA A 126 7.46 22.40 16.62
C ALA A 126 7.57 23.10 17.97
N VAL A 127 7.90 22.35 19.04
CA VAL A 127 8.12 22.89 20.39
C VAL A 127 9.17 23.99 20.38
N ARG A 128 10.34 23.73 19.79
CA ARG A 128 11.43 24.71 19.73
C ARG A 128 11.03 25.98 18.98
N ARG A 129 10.33 25.85 17.84
CA ARG A 129 9.96 27.01 17.00
C ARG A 129 8.83 27.84 17.59
N PHE A 130 7.93 27.25 18.36
CA PHE A 130 6.90 27.98 19.09
C PHE A 130 7.49 28.95 20.14
N GLU A 131 8.59 28.56 20.78
CA GLU A 131 9.25 29.38 21.82
C GLU A 131 10.14 30.49 21.25
N VAL A 132 10.60 30.34 20.00
CA VAL A 132 11.42 31.36 19.35
C VAL A 132 10.55 32.55 18.97
N ARG A 133 10.80 33.67 19.66
CA ARG A 133 10.18 34.96 19.35
C ARG A 133 10.69 35.49 18.02
N THR A 134 9.82 35.50 17.01
CA THR A 134 10.12 36.19 15.76
C THR A 134 9.75 37.67 15.90
N LYS A 135 10.67 38.58 15.56
CA LYS A 135 10.38 40.02 15.43
C LYS A 135 9.52 40.35 14.20
N TRP A 136 9.21 39.33 13.40
CA TRP A 136 8.50 39.47 12.14
C TRP A 136 7.00 39.61 12.38
N THR A 137 6.48 40.83 12.29
CA THR A 137 5.07 41.15 12.56
C THR A 137 4.28 41.25 11.27
N TRP A 138 3.97 40.13 10.63
CA TRP A 138 2.84 40.06 9.68
C TRP A 138 1.52 39.90 10.46
N GLY A 139 1.24 40.84 11.37
CA GLY A 139 0.15 40.68 12.36
C GLY A 139 -1.23 40.42 11.75
N LEU A 140 -1.47 40.83 10.50
CA LEU A 140 -2.70 40.54 9.75
C LEU A 140 -2.72 39.13 9.13
N LEU A 141 -1.57 38.54 8.82
CA LEU A 141 -1.47 37.23 8.16
C LEU A 141 -1.87 36.07 9.08
N ARG A 142 -1.88 36.27 10.40
CA ARG A 142 -2.30 35.23 11.36
C ARG A 142 -3.75 34.78 11.19
N TYR A 143 -4.65 35.67 10.77
CA TYR A 143 -6.07 35.34 10.55
C TYR A 143 -6.28 34.44 9.33
N PRO A 144 -5.82 34.81 8.10
CA PRO A 144 -5.94 33.91 6.96
C PRO A 144 -5.13 32.62 7.16
N ALA A 145 -3.95 32.68 7.79
CA ALA A 145 -3.18 31.47 8.11
C ALA A 145 -3.92 30.54 9.08
N GLY A 146 -4.58 31.08 10.10
CA GLY A 146 -5.41 30.31 11.03
C GLY A 146 -6.63 29.68 10.35
N ILE A 147 -7.33 30.43 9.50
CA ILE A 147 -8.48 29.92 8.73
C ILE A 147 -8.04 28.79 7.78
N LEU A 148 -6.95 29.01 7.03
CA LEU A 148 -6.39 28.01 6.13
C LEU A 148 -5.87 26.78 6.87
N ALA A 149 -5.31 26.94 8.08
CA ALA A 149 -4.90 25.81 8.91
C ALA A 149 -6.10 25.01 9.41
N MET A 150 -7.17 25.66 9.86
CA MET A 150 -8.41 24.98 10.23
C MET A 150 -8.98 24.21 9.04
N PHE A 151 -9.00 24.83 7.86
CA PHE A 151 -9.42 24.17 6.62
C PHE A 151 -8.53 22.97 6.32
N ALA A 152 -7.21 23.13 6.34
CA ALA A 152 -6.27 22.05 6.04
C ALA A 152 -6.43 20.86 7.00
N ILE A 153 -6.57 21.10 8.31
CA ILE A 153 -6.74 20.05 9.32
C ILE A 153 -8.06 19.29 9.15
N THR A 154 -9.10 19.94 8.62
CA THR A 154 -10.44 19.35 8.47
C THR A 154 -10.70 18.78 7.07
N ALA A 155 -10.02 19.28 6.03
CA ALA A 155 -10.30 18.94 4.64
C ALA A 155 -9.68 17.62 4.17
N THR A 156 -8.73 17.03 4.91
CA THR A 156 -7.90 15.89 4.44
C THR A 156 -8.59 14.52 4.42
N SER A 157 -9.90 14.49 4.13
CA SER A 157 -10.68 13.24 4.04
C SER A 157 -11.04 12.83 2.61
N PHE A 158 -10.44 13.43 1.57
CA PHE A 158 -10.66 12.99 0.20
C PHE A 158 -10.08 11.59 -0.01
N ILE A 159 -10.98 10.60 -0.06
CA ILE A 159 -10.68 9.19 -0.34
C ILE A 159 -10.72 9.01 -1.85
N ASP A 160 -9.61 8.60 -2.45
CA ASP A 160 -9.64 7.97 -3.78
C ASP A 160 -10.46 6.68 -3.66
N ARG A 161 -11.70 6.71 -4.16
CA ARG A 161 -12.54 5.52 -4.20
C ARG A 161 -12.09 4.70 -5.40
N THR A 162 -11.33 3.66 -5.15
CA THR A 162 -11.14 2.61 -6.14
C THR A 162 -12.31 1.64 -6.01
N TYR A 163 -13.08 1.47 -7.08
CA TYR A 163 -13.97 0.32 -7.18
C TYR A 163 -13.10 -0.92 -7.33
N VAL A 164 -13.44 -2.01 -6.64
CA VAL A 164 -12.82 -3.32 -6.84
C VAL A 164 -13.93 -4.35 -6.73
N SER A 165 -14.28 -4.94 -7.87
CA SER A 165 -15.23 -6.05 -7.91
C SER A 165 -14.50 -7.32 -8.24
N ARG A 166 -14.63 -8.32 -7.37
CA ARG A 166 -14.01 -9.65 -7.51
C ARG A 166 -15.07 -10.68 -7.86
N PHE A 167 -14.82 -11.44 -8.90
CA PHE A 167 -15.62 -12.60 -9.27
C PHE A 167 -14.87 -13.84 -8.81
N ASP A 168 -15.53 -14.77 -8.12
CA ASP A 168 -14.96 -16.08 -7.84
C ASP A 168 -15.65 -17.09 -8.76
N VAL A 169 -14.90 -17.55 -9.74
CA VAL A 169 -15.37 -18.53 -10.72
C VAL A 169 -14.84 -19.89 -10.29
N GLY A 170 -15.72 -20.83 -9.93
CA GLY A 170 -15.31 -22.14 -9.44
C GLY A 170 -16.35 -23.21 -9.77
N GLY A 171 -15.91 -24.43 -10.10
CA GLY A 171 -16.78 -25.57 -10.40
C GLY A 171 -15.97 -26.81 -10.80
N ALA A 172 -16.09 -27.89 -10.02
CA ALA A 172 -15.24 -29.09 -10.07
C ALA A 172 -15.45 -30.01 -11.29
N GLY A 173 -16.08 -29.54 -12.38
CA GLY A 173 -16.43 -30.38 -13.53
C GLY A 173 -15.81 -29.98 -14.87
N ASP A 174 -15.52 -28.69 -15.09
CA ASP A 174 -15.17 -28.15 -16.42
C ASP A 174 -13.90 -27.26 -16.38
N ALA A 175 -13.08 -27.39 -15.33
CA ALA A 175 -11.88 -26.57 -15.10
C ALA A 175 -10.71 -26.82 -16.08
N ASP A 176 -10.93 -27.66 -17.09
CA ASP A 176 -10.01 -27.85 -18.21
C ASP A 176 -10.34 -26.92 -19.40
N ALA A 177 -11.34 -26.02 -19.26
CA ALA A 177 -11.50 -24.93 -20.21
C ALA A 177 -10.14 -24.20 -20.34
N PRO A 178 -9.52 -24.18 -21.53
CA PRO A 178 -8.19 -23.63 -21.69
C PRO A 178 -8.18 -22.19 -21.17
N ILE A 179 -7.25 -21.88 -20.27
CA ILE A 179 -7.02 -20.52 -19.78
C ILE A 179 -6.97 -19.53 -20.95
N ALA A 180 -6.38 -19.96 -22.07
CA ALA A 180 -6.34 -19.24 -23.35
C ALA A 180 -7.73 -18.86 -23.90
N GLU A 181 -8.72 -19.75 -23.82
CA GLU A 181 -10.07 -19.49 -24.30
C GLU A 181 -10.82 -18.51 -23.37
N THR A 182 -10.64 -18.66 -22.05
CA THR A 182 -11.19 -17.70 -21.07
C THR A 182 -10.62 -16.30 -21.30
N TYR A 183 -9.31 -16.21 -21.55
CA TYR A 183 -8.69 -14.94 -21.89
C TYR A 183 -9.17 -14.39 -23.22
N ALA A 184 -9.33 -15.21 -24.28
CA ALA A 184 -9.84 -14.74 -25.56
C ALA A 184 -11.27 -14.18 -25.45
N LEU A 185 -12.12 -14.80 -24.64
CA LEU A 185 -13.47 -14.29 -24.35
C LEU A 185 -13.41 -12.92 -23.66
N VAL A 186 -12.58 -12.80 -22.62
CA VAL A 186 -12.42 -11.53 -21.89
C VAL A 186 -11.80 -10.45 -22.79
N ASP A 187 -10.80 -10.79 -23.60
CA ASP A 187 -10.19 -9.87 -24.57
C ASP A 187 -11.23 -9.30 -25.53
N SER A 188 -12.13 -10.15 -26.05
CA SER A 188 -13.18 -9.72 -26.96
C SER A 188 -14.17 -8.75 -26.31
N LEU A 189 -14.50 -8.98 -25.03
CA LEU A 189 -15.36 -8.09 -24.26
C LEU A 189 -14.66 -6.75 -23.98
N MET A 190 -13.40 -6.78 -23.54
CA MET A 190 -12.61 -5.59 -23.24
C MET A 190 -12.41 -4.74 -24.51
N ALA A 191 -12.07 -5.36 -25.63
CA ALA A 191 -11.93 -4.68 -26.92
C ALA A 191 -13.25 -4.04 -27.38
N LYS A 192 -14.40 -4.71 -27.21
CA LYS A 192 -15.72 -4.15 -27.50
C LYS A 192 -16.03 -2.91 -26.65
N ARG A 193 -15.45 -2.82 -25.46
CA ARG A 193 -15.56 -1.69 -24.53
C ARG A 193 -14.48 -0.62 -24.74
N GLY A 194 -13.65 -0.73 -25.79
CA GLY A 194 -12.58 0.22 -26.08
C GLY A 194 -11.40 0.13 -25.11
N LEU A 195 -11.32 -0.95 -24.33
CA LEU A 195 -10.19 -1.24 -23.45
C LEU A 195 -9.13 -2.01 -24.25
N SER A 196 -7.92 -1.46 -24.31
CA SER A 196 -6.77 -2.08 -24.94
C SER A 196 -5.98 -2.88 -23.91
N CYS A 197 -5.48 -4.07 -24.29
CA CYS A 197 -4.64 -4.84 -23.39
C CYS A 197 -3.21 -4.30 -23.38
N SER A 198 -2.74 -3.82 -22.23
CA SER A 198 -1.38 -3.31 -22.06
C SER A 198 -0.39 -4.44 -21.74
N GLU A 199 -0.84 -5.48 -21.03
CA GLU A 199 -0.06 -6.68 -20.71
C GLU A 199 -0.89 -7.94 -20.97
N CYS A 200 -0.64 -8.62 -22.10
CA CYS A 200 -1.41 -9.80 -22.54
C CYS A 200 -0.54 -11.03 -22.85
N GLU A 201 0.68 -11.06 -22.33
CA GLU A 201 1.62 -12.15 -22.62
C GLU A 201 1.03 -13.50 -22.16
N ALA A 202 0.82 -14.43 -23.09
CA ALA A 202 0.08 -15.67 -22.86
C ALA A 202 0.71 -16.59 -21.79
N ALA A 203 2.00 -16.40 -21.49
CA ALA A 203 2.72 -17.13 -20.46
C ALA A 203 2.38 -16.66 -19.03
N ARG A 204 1.83 -15.46 -18.86
CA ARG A 204 1.50 -14.88 -17.56
C ARG A 204 0.06 -15.21 -17.18
N SER A 205 -0.16 -15.56 -15.91
CA SER A 205 -1.50 -15.75 -15.35
C SER A 205 -2.23 -14.42 -15.08
N TYR A 206 -1.73 -13.31 -15.63
CA TYR A 206 -2.15 -11.95 -15.37
C TYR A 206 -2.36 -11.20 -16.68
N ARG A 207 -3.43 -10.39 -16.73
CA ARG A 207 -3.72 -9.47 -17.84
C ARG A 207 -4.15 -8.12 -17.33
N GLU A 208 -3.77 -7.08 -18.07
CA GLU A 208 -4.12 -5.70 -17.76
C GLU A 208 -4.73 -5.02 -18.98
N TYR A 209 -5.90 -4.40 -18.78
CA TYR A 209 -6.61 -3.65 -19.80
C TYR A 209 -6.78 -2.20 -19.37
N ARG A 210 -6.60 -1.27 -20.32
CA ARG A 210 -6.68 0.17 -20.10
C ARG A 210 -7.50 0.84 -21.19
N ASP A 211 -8.28 1.83 -20.80
CA ASP A 211 -8.97 2.69 -21.76
C ASP A 211 -7.99 3.72 -22.34
N ALA A 212 -8.36 4.33 -23.46
CA ALA A 212 -7.52 5.33 -24.12
C ALA A 212 -7.20 6.55 -23.24
N SER A 213 -8.02 6.81 -22.21
CA SER A 213 -7.84 7.95 -21.31
C SER A 213 -7.17 7.57 -19.98
N ASP A 214 -6.75 6.31 -19.82
CA ASP A 214 -6.15 5.75 -18.60
C ASP A 214 -7.02 5.93 -17.34
N ASN A 215 -8.32 6.17 -17.50
CA ASN A 215 -9.28 6.40 -16.42
C ASN A 215 -9.86 5.10 -15.83
N LEU A 216 -9.80 4.00 -16.58
CA LEU A 216 -10.40 2.71 -16.27
C LEU A 216 -9.40 1.59 -16.53
N HIS A 217 -9.04 0.87 -15.47
CA HIS A 217 -8.05 -0.22 -15.50
C HIS A 217 -8.74 -1.51 -15.10
N ALA A 218 -8.70 -2.55 -15.93
CA ALA A 218 -9.19 -3.87 -15.56
C ALA A 218 -8.04 -4.85 -15.43
N TYR A 219 -7.93 -5.49 -14.28
CA TYR A 219 -6.94 -6.50 -13.98
C TYR A 219 -7.59 -7.87 -13.96
N LEU A 220 -7.01 -8.82 -14.68
CA LEU A 220 -7.38 -10.22 -14.65
C LEU A 220 -6.23 -11.02 -14.04
N ASN A 221 -6.51 -11.86 -13.07
CA ASN A 221 -5.53 -12.78 -12.51
C ASN A 221 -6.17 -14.16 -12.32
N TYR A 222 -5.61 -15.18 -12.97
CA TYR A 222 -6.07 -16.55 -12.85
C TYR A 222 -5.20 -17.31 -11.85
N ASP A 223 -5.77 -17.67 -10.70
CA ASP A 223 -5.13 -18.55 -9.73
C ASP A 223 -5.34 -20.00 -10.16
N VAL A 224 -4.31 -20.56 -10.81
CA VAL A 224 -4.28 -21.94 -11.28
C VAL A 224 -4.49 -22.94 -10.13
N GLY A 225 -3.93 -22.66 -8.94
CA GLY A 225 -3.98 -23.58 -7.80
C GLY A 225 -5.36 -23.67 -7.18
N ARG A 226 -6.08 -22.55 -7.12
CA ARG A 226 -7.45 -22.50 -6.61
C ARG A 226 -8.50 -22.66 -7.71
N ARG A 227 -8.08 -22.70 -8.99
CA ARG A 227 -8.94 -22.67 -10.17
C ARG A 227 -9.93 -21.50 -10.11
N ARG A 228 -9.42 -20.31 -9.78
CA ARG A 228 -10.21 -19.08 -9.60
C ARG A 228 -9.74 -17.98 -10.53
N LEU A 229 -10.68 -17.35 -11.21
CA LEU A 229 -10.43 -16.15 -11.99
C LEU A 229 -10.77 -14.92 -11.17
N TYR A 230 -9.77 -14.16 -10.74
CA TYR A 230 -9.94 -12.86 -10.14
C TYR A 230 -10.00 -11.79 -11.23
N VAL A 231 -11.04 -10.98 -11.19
CA VAL A 231 -11.11 -9.75 -11.97
C VAL A 231 -11.15 -8.59 -10.99
N SER A 232 -10.55 -7.47 -11.35
CA SER A 232 -10.54 -6.23 -10.55
C SER A 232 -10.59 -5.05 -11.49
N VAL A 233 -11.72 -4.36 -11.54
CA VAL A 233 -11.88 -3.13 -12.32
C VAL A 233 -11.64 -1.94 -11.40
N ARG A 234 -10.68 -1.07 -11.72
CA ARG A 234 -10.30 0.15 -11.00
C ARG A 234 -10.60 1.39 -11.85
N THR A 235 -11.00 2.47 -11.21
CA THR A 235 -11.14 3.78 -11.86
C THR A 235 -10.67 4.89 -10.93
N TRP A 236 -10.08 5.94 -11.51
CA TRP A 236 -9.65 7.15 -10.81
C TRP A 236 -10.74 8.22 -10.79
N LYS A 237 -11.88 7.99 -11.47
CA LYS A 237 -13.06 8.86 -11.48
C LYS A 237 -14.31 8.09 -11.05
N PRO A 238 -14.36 7.61 -9.79
CA PRO A 238 -15.38 6.72 -9.29
C PRO A 238 -16.81 7.19 -9.58
N ASP A 239 -17.12 8.46 -9.32
CA ASP A 239 -18.48 8.97 -9.50
C ASP A 239 -18.85 9.18 -10.97
N ALA A 240 -17.89 9.58 -11.80
CA ALA A 240 -18.13 9.80 -13.24
C ALA A 240 -18.22 8.48 -14.03
N MET A 241 -17.49 7.45 -13.60
CA MET A 241 -17.39 6.16 -14.29
C MET A 241 -18.20 5.05 -13.63
N LYS A 242 -18.93 5.34 -12.55
CA LYS A 242 -19.72 4.33 -11.82
C LYS A 242 -20.62 3.50 -12.74
N ALA A 243 -21.38 4.16 -13.61
CA ALA A 243 -22.28 3.48 -14.55
C ALA A 243 -21.54 2.59 -15.55
N GLU A 244 -20.34 3.02 -15.97
CA GLU A 244 -19.51 2.27 -16.91
C GLU A 244 -18.87 1.04 -16.25
N VAL A 245 -18.35 1.19 -15.03
CA VAL A 245 -17.84 0.09 -14.20
C VAL A 245 -18.95 -0.93 -13.92
N GLU A 246 -20.13 -0.47 -13.50
CA GLU A 246 -21.28 -1.35 -13.24
C GLU A 246 -21.74 -2.08 -14.51
N SER A 247 -21.69 -1.42 -15.67
CA SER A 247 -22.05 -2.01 -16.95
C SER A 247 -21.01 -3.06 -17.40
N LEU A 248 -19.72 -2.77 -17.25
CA LEU A 248 -18.63 -3.70 -17.54
C LEU A 248 -18.70 -4.94 -16.64
N GLU A 249 -18.98 -4.75 -15.35
CA GLU A 249 -19.17 -5.84 -14.40
C GLU A 249 -20.35 -6.75 -14.77
N GLN A 250 -21.48 -6.17 -15.17
CA GLN A 250 -22.66 -6.94 -15.59
C GLN A 250 -22.38 -7.76 -16.84
N ASP A 251 -21.69 -7.18 -17.83
CA ASP A 251 -21.32 -7.90 -19.04
C ASP A 251 -20.33 -9.02 -18.74
N LEU A 252 -19.35 -8.76 -17.87
CA LEU A 252 -18.37 -9.74 -17.47
C LEU A 252 -19.02 -10.89 -16.67
N ALA A 253 -19.94 -10.58 -15.76
CA ALA A 253 -20.72 -11.57 -15.03
C ALA A 253 -21.49 -12.48 -15.99
N LYS A 254 -22.26 -11.89 -16.92
CA LYS A 254 -23.02 -12.63 -17.93
C LYS A 254 -22.10 -13.50 -18.81
N LEU A 255 -20.96 -12.95 -19.24
CA LEU A 255 -19.99 -13.69 -20.04
C LEU A 255 -19.46 -14.89 -19.27
N LEU A 256 -19.11 -14.72 -17.99
CA LEU A 256 -18.60 -15.80 -17.15
C LEU A 256 -19.69 -16.84 -16.84
N GLU A 257 -20.94 -16.43 -16.62
CA GLU A 257 -22.07 -17.34 -16.38
C GLU A 257 -22.37 -18.24 -17.61
N THR A 258 -22.13 -17.76 -18.83
CA THR A 258 -22.30 -18.61 -20.03
C THR A 258 -21.26 -19.73 -20.11
N ARG A 259 -20.10 -19.57 -19.47
CA ARG A 259 -18.98 -20.52 -19.54
C ARG A 259 -18.82 -21.37 -18.30
N PHE A 260 -19.13 -20.83 -17.13
CA PHE A 260 -18.88 -21.47 -15.84
C PHE A 260 -20.18 -21.77 -15.11
N ARG A 261 -20.35 -23.03 -14.67
CA ARG A 261 -21.59 -23.49 -13.99
C ARG A 261 -21.89 -22.76 -12.68
N SER A 262 -20.87 -22.25 -12.00
CA SER A 262 -21.04 -21.42 -10.82
C SER A 262 -20.08 -20.24 -10.83
N VAL A 263 -20.69 -19.06 -10.87
CA VAL A 263 -20.03 -17.79 -10.57
C VAL A 263 -20.57 -17.37 -9.21
N SER A 264 -19.78 -17.57 -8.15
CA SER A 264 -20.13 -17.00 -6.85
C SER A 264 -19.92 -15.49 -6.91
N GLY A 265 -20.99 -14.75 -6.61
CA GLY A 265 -21.22 -13.38 -7.05
C GLY A 265 -20.11 -12.38 -6.77
N ALA A 266 -20.12 -11.31 -7.55
CA ALA A 266 -19.23 -10.16 -7.41
C ALA A 266 -19.23 -9.66 -5.96
N SER A 267 -18.16 -9.90 -5.20
CA SER A 267 -18.00 -9.22 -3.93
C SER A 267 -17.71 -7.75 -4.24
N ARG A 268 -18.76 -6.91 -4.22
CA ARG A 268 -18.61 -5.47 -4.42
C ARG A 268 -17.96 -4.86 -3.19
N GLY A 269 -16.72 -4.40 -3.34
CA GLY A 269 -16.03 -3.61 -2.34
C GLY A 269 -15.53 -2.32 -2.96
N ILE A 270 -15.96 -1.17 -2.44
CA ILE A 270 -15.17 0.05 -2.61
C ILE A 270 -13.91 -0.17 -1.76
N GLN A 271 -12.76 -0.34 -2.40
CA GLN A 271 -11.47 -0.47 -1.74
C GLN A 271 -10.64 0.75 -2.11
N SER A 272 -10.40 1.65 -1.17
CA SER A 272 -9.26 2.55 -1.29
C SER A 272 -8.00 1.69 -1.14
N LEU A 273 -7.20 1.60 -2.21
CA LEU A 273 -5.86 1.04 -2.08
C LEU A 273 -5.01 2.02 -1.26
N PRO A 274 -4.20 1.53 -0.29
CA PRO A 274 -3.14 2.38 0.25
C PRO A 274 -2.28 2.84 -0.92
N GLY A 275 -1.96 4.13 -0.94
CA GLY A 275 -1.45 4.86 -2.11
C GLY A 275 -0.54 4.02 -3.02
N GLY A 276 -0.90 4.03 -4.31
CA GLY A 276 -0.14 3.48 -5.43
C GLY A 276 0.87 2.41 -5.08
N MET A 277 0.51 1.13 -5.25
CA MET A 277 1.52 0.22 -5.76
C MET A 277 1.90 0.79 -7.14
N PRO A 278 3.12 1.30 -7.34
CA PRO A 278 3.52 1.78 -8.65
C PRO A 278 3.34 0.62 -9.65
N PRO A 279 3.17 0.89 -10.96
CA PRO A 279 3.48 -0.12 -11.95
C PRO A 279 4.87 -0.65 -11.58
N MET A 280 5.00 -1.95 -11.34
CA MET A 280 6.30 -2.50 -10.99
C MET A 280 7.25 -2.07 -12.10
N PRO A 281 8.38 -1.38 -11.80
CA PRO A 281 9.41 -1.18 -12.83
C PRO A 281 9.77 -2.55 -13.38
N ALA A 282 10.20 -2.64 -14.64
CA ALA A 282 10.57 -3.91 -15.28
C ALA A 282 11.34 -4.80 -14.28
N THR A 283 10.67 -5.81 -13.71
CA THR A 283 11.24 -6.65 -12.66
C THR A 283 11.84 -7.86 -13.32
N LEU A 284 13.08 -8.17 -12.95
CA LEU A 284 13.67 -9.46 -13.27
C LEU A 284 13.10 -10.46 -12.26
N ARG A 285 12.19 -11.31 -12.75
CA ARG A 285 11.64 -12.43 -11.98
C ARG A 285 12.37 -13.71 -12.34
N TRP A 286 12.93 -14.35 -11.34
CA TRP A 286 13.49 -15.70 -11.43
C TRP A 286 12.57 -16.67 -10.69
N GLU A 287 12.35 -17.85 -11.25
CA GLU A 287 11.53 -18.89 -10.61
C GLU A 287 12.34 -20.18 -10.49
N MET A 288 12.50 -20.68 -9.28
CA MET A 288 13.12 -21.96 -8.99
C MET A 288 12.06 -22.93 -8.48
N ARG A 289 12.02 -24.10 -9.08
CA ARG A 289 11.15 -25.21 -8.70
C ARG A 289 12.00 -26.36 -8.17
N ILE A 290 11.67 -26.85 -6.98
CA ILE A 290 12.30 -28.01 -6.36
C ILE A 290 11.24 -29.09 -6.22
N GLU A 291 11.43 -30.23 -6.88
CA GLU A 291 10.56 -31.41 -6.79
C GLU A 291 11.35 -32.54 -6.09
N TYR A 292 10.73 -33.30 -5.20
CA TYR A 292 11.38 -34.46 -4.55
C TYR A 292 10.36 -35.55 -4.22
N THR A 293 10.87 -36.78 -4.06
CA THR A 293 10.09 -38.02 -4.07
C THR A 293 9.67 -38.51 -2.69
N GLU A 294 10.20 -37.95 -1.60
CA GLU A 294 9.91 -38.45 -0.26
C GLU A 294 8.45 -38.23 0.19
N PRO A 295 7.85 -39.18 0.93
CA PRO A 295 6.48 -39.06 1.43
C PRO A 295 6.36 -37.94 2.46
N LYS A 296 5.18 -37.29 2.49
CA LYS A 296 4.84 -36.17 3.40
C LYS A 296 5.40 -36.38 4.82
N PRO A 297 6.20 -35.43 5.35
CA PRO A 297 6.52 -35.45 6.78
C PRO A 297 5.24 -35.34 7.61
N LYS A 298 5.24 -35.93 8.80
CA LYS A 298 4.18 -35.73 9.81
C LYS A 298 4.15 -34.30 10.39
N SER A 299 5.11 -33.45 10.02
CA SER A 299 5.13 -32.02 10.37
C SER A 299 4.48 -31.17 9.27
N ASP A 300 3.79 -30.09 9.66
CA ASP A 300 3.10 -29.14 8.77
C ASP A 300 4.01 -28.36 7.79
N CYS A 301 5.28 -28.72 7.65
CA CYS A 301 6.27 -28.02 6.84
C CYS A 301 7.11 -29.00 5.98
N PRO A 302 7.23 -28.79 4.66
CA PRO A 302 8.02 -29.64 3.77
C PRO A 302 9.55 -29.52 4.02
N PRO A 303 10.36 -30.59 3.81
CA PRO A 303 11.81 -30.58 4.05
C PRO A 303 12.56 -29.49 3.28
N ALA A 304 12.10 -29.14 2.07
CA ALA A 304 12.68 -28.06 1.28
C ALA A 304 12.47 -26.66 1.90
N ALA A 305 11.35 -26.43 2.61
CA ALA A 305 11.15 -25.20 3.37
C ALA A 305 12.08 -25.14 4.60
N VAL A 306 12.40 -26.31 5.19
CA VAL A 306 13.36 -26.44 6.30
C VAL A 306 14.80 -26.21 5.83
N LEU A 307 15.17 -26.69 4.64
CA LEU A 307 16.46 -26.42 4.00
C LEU A 307 16.67 -24.94 3.70
N VAL A 308 15.65 -24.28 3.14
CA VAL A 308 15.68 -22.83 2.91
C VAL A 308 15.74 -22.07 4.25
N ALA A 309 15.01 -22.52 5.28
CA ALA A 309 15.04 -21.94 6.62
C ALA A 309 16.39 -22.14 7.36
N ALA A 310 17.13 -23.21 7.07
CA ALA A 310 18.42 -23.49 7.67
C ALA A 310 19.52 -22.51 7.19
N GLU A 311 19.39 -22.02 5.95
CA GLU A 311 20.31 -21.05 5.35
C GLU A 311 19.94 -19.59 5.63
N ILE A 312 18.77 -19.33 6.20
CA ILE A 312 18.33 -18.00 6.63
C ILE A 312 18.79 -17.77 8.10
N PRO A 313 19.31 -16.57 8.46
CA PRO A 313 19.83 -16.33 9.81
C PRO A 313 18.78 -16.50 10.90
N ALA A 314 19.23 -16.81 12.12
CA ALA A 314 18.38 -17.27 13.22
C ALA A 314 17.29 -16.28 13.68
N ASP A 315 17.48 -14.99 13.42
CA ASP A 315 16.53 -13.91 13.71
C ASP A 315 15.32 -13.88 12.76
N ALA A 316 15.43 -14.50 11.59
CA ALA A 316 14.34 -14.65 10.62
C ALA A 316 13.65 -16.04 10.70
N LYS A 317 13.96 -16.88 11.71
CA LYS A 317 13.50 -18.30 11.80
C LYS A 317 12.06 -18.53 12.30
N SER A 318 11.30 -17.51 12.72
CA SER A 318 9.98 -17.71 13.35
C SER A 318 8.75 -17.67 12.42
N TRP A 319 8.90 -17.72 11.08
CA TRP A 319 7.81 -17.47 10.12
C TRP A 319 7.92 -18.36 8.86
N TYR A 320 7.43 -19.61 8.86
CA TYR A 320 7.76 -20.56 7.76
C TYR A 320 6.61 -21.29 7.07
N CYS A 321 5.35 -20.92 7.31
CA CYS A 321 4.23 -21.43 6.52
C CYS A 321 3.37 -20.28 5.97
N GLY A 322 3.79 -19.70 4.84
CA GLY A 322 3.09 -18.61 4.15
C GLY A 322 3.95 -17.95 3.05
N SER A 323 3.31 -17.16 2.19
CA SER A 323 4.04 -16.25 1.27
C SER A 323 4.61 -15.11 2.10
N HIS A 324 5.93 -15.08 2.27
CA HIS A 324 6.62 -14.06 3.05
C HIS A 324 7.52 -13.22 2.15
N ASP A 325 7.51 -11.90 2.36
CA ASP A 325 8.44 -10.96 1.75
C ASP A 325 9.66 -10.85 2.67
N PHE A 326 10.76 -11.51 2.29
CA PHE A 326 12.01 -11.41 3.02
C PHE A 326 12.74 -10.13 2.59
N GLY A 327 12.38 -9.00 3.19
CA GLY A 327 13.12 -7.75 3.03
C GLY A 327 14.59 -7.95 3.41
N SER A 328 15.48 -7.81 2.43
CA SER A 328 16.94 -7.94 2.54
C SER A 328 17.43 -9.21 3.27
N VAL A 329 17.61 -10.29 2.52
CA VAL A 329 18.29 -11.50 3.02
C VAL A 329 19.74 -11.16 3.38
N ALA A 330 20.14 -11.46 4.62
CA ALA A 330 21.52 -11.22 5.08
C ALA A 330 22.51 -12.07 4.25
N GLY A 331 23.44 -11.38 3.59
CA GLY A 331 24.24 -11.88 2.47
C GLY A 331 24.28 -10.87 1.32
N ALA A 332 23.25 -10.02 1.25
CA ALA A 332 23.28 -8.76 0.52
C ALA A 332 24.31 -7.81 1.15
N GLU A 333 25.38 -7.48 0.43
CA GLU A 333 26.29 -6.40 0.83
C GLU A 333 25.47 -5.12 1.09
N LYS A 334 25.92 -4.25 2.01
CA LYS A 334 25.26 -2.98 2.36
C LYS A 334 24.99 -2.15 1.08
N GLY A 335 23.81 -2.31 0.50
CA GLY A 335 23.43 -1.72 -0.80
C GLY A 335 22.30 -2.48 -1.51
N GLN A 336 22.21 -3.79 -1.35
CA GLN A 336 21.25 -4.66 -2.07
C GLN A 336 19.85 -4.70 -1.43
N ARG A 337 19.18 -3.54 -1.31
CA ARG A 337 17.79 -3.42 -0.81
C ARG A 337 16.71 -3.79 -1.85
N ALA A 338 17.09 -4.37 -2.98
CA ALA A 338 16.22 -4.50 -4.16
C ALA A 338 15.80 -5.94 -4.50
N ILE A 339 16.02 -6.92 -3.60
CA ILE A 339 15.72 -8.34 -3.85
C ILE A 339 14.63 -8.82 -2.89
N HIS A 340 13.51 -9.29 -3.46
CA HIS A 340 12.41 -9.90 -2.74
C HIS A 340 12.40 -11.40 -3.00
N LEU A 341 12.45 -12.20 -1.94
CA LEU A 341 12.36 -13.66 -2.02
C LEU A 341 10.95 -14.09 -1.62
N TYR A 342 10.30 -14.94 -2.41
CA TYR A 342 9.02 -15.55 -2.10
C TYR A 342 9.17 -17.07 -2.13
N VAL A 343 8.82 -17.73 -1.03
CA VAL A 343 8.80 -19.19 -0.96
C VAL A 343 7.34 -19.61 -0.81
N SER A 344 6.86 -20.44 -1.73
CA SER A 344 5.48 -20.94 -1.70
C SER A 344 5.45 -22.44 -1.98
N PRO A 345 4.70 -23.22 -1.21
CA PRO A 345 4.42 -24.60 -1.58
C PRO A 345 3.59 -24.59 -2.88
N SER A 346 3.99 -25.39 -3.86
CA SER A 346 3.19 -25.59 -5.07
C SER A 346 2.10 -26.61 -4.75
N TYR A 347 0.94 -26.12 -4.37
CA TYR A 347 -0.23 -26.96 -4.14
C TYR A 347 -0.84 -27.37 -5.50
N GLY A 348 -0.97 -28.68 -5.74
CA GLY A 348 -1.72 -29.20 -6.89
C GLY A 348 -0.90 -29.86 -8.01
N THR A 349 0.43 -29.95 -7.89
CA THR A 349 1.27 -30.82 -8.73
C THR A 349 1.45 -32.19 -8.05
N PRO A 350 1.47 -33.32 -8.78
CA PRO A 350 1.83 -34.62 -8.19
C PRO A 350 3.28 -34.57 -7.72
N GLY A 351 3.51 -34.56 -6.41
CA GLY A 351 4.84 -34.46 -5.81
C GLY A 351 4.93 -33.34 -4.78
N ASN A 352 5.95 -33.36 -3.94
CA ASN A 352 6.20 -32.28 -3.00
C ASN A 352 7.02 -31.20 -3.70
N VAL A 353 6.33 -30.24 -4.30
CA VAL A 353 6.98 -29.18 -5.08
C VAL A 353 7.03 -27.88 -4.28
N VAL A 354 8.22 -27.29 -4.15
CA VAL A 354 8.42 -25.95 -3.58
C VAL A 354 8.82 -24.99 -4.68
N ARG A 355 8.11 -23.86 -4.77
CA ARG A 355 8.40 -22.77 -5.69
C ARG A 355 9.06 -21.63 -4.92
N ILE A 356 10.22 -21.21 -5.38
CA ILE A 356 10.94 -20.04 -4.89
C ILE A 356 10.96 -19.00 -6.02
N SER A 357 10.36 -17.84 -5.80
CA SER A 357 10.41 -16.72 -6.74
C SER A 357 11.33 -15.65 -6.17
N VAL A 358 12.24 -15.15 -6.99
CA VAL A 358 13.13 -14.04 -6.64
C VAL A 358 12.79 -12.88 -7.57
N ASP A 359 12.29 -11.79 -7.01
CA ASP A 359 11.96 -10.57 -7.74
C ASP A 359 13.01 -9.50 -7.42
N GLY A 360 13.58 -8.88 -8.45
CA GLY A 360 14.52 -7.77 -8.27
C GLY A 360 14.35 -6.66 -9.30
N SER A 361 14.78 -5.45 -8.95
CA SER A 361 14.80 -4.31 -9.89
C SER A 361 15.75 -4.57 -11.06
N ALA A 362 15.33 -4.29 -12.29
CA ALA A 362 16.18 -4.41 -13.48
C ALA A 362 17.48 -3.59 -13.40
N ASP A 363 17.44 -2.45 -12.70
CA ASP A 363 18.63 -1.59 -12.50
C ASP A 363 19.76 -2.30 -11.72
N HIS A 364 19.45 -3.42 -11.06
CA HIS A 364 20.38 -4.24 -10.29
C HIS A 364 20.52 -5.66 -10.88
N GLY A 365 20.26 -5.84 -12.18
CA GLY A 365 20.16 -7.17 -12.80
C GLY A 365 21.36 -8.09 -12.59
N GLU A 366 22.59 -7.57 -12.63
CA GLU A 366 23.80 -8.38 -12.34
C GLU A 366 23.89 -8.83 -10.88
N GLU A 367 23.46 -7.99 -9.93
CA GLU A 367 23.47 -8.32 -8.50
C GLU A 367 22.41 -9.37 -8.17
N VAL A 368 21.20 -9.20 -8.74
CA VAL A 368 20.11 -10.18 -8.64
C VAL A 368 20.56 -11.52 -9.24
N THR A 369 21.22 -11.49 -10.40
CA THR A 369 21.73 -12.71 -11.05
C THR A 369 22.79 -13.41 -10.19
N ARG A 370 23.80 -12.68 -9.69
CA ARG A 370 24.82 -13.24 -8.77
C ARG A 370 24.20 -13.82 -7.51
N PHE A 371 23.19 -13.16 -6.94
CA PHE A 371 22.46 -13.67 -5.79
C PHE A 371 21.75 -14.98 -6.12
N VAL A 372 20.98 -15.02 -7.22
CA VAL A 372 20.22 -16.22 -7.61
C VAL A 372 21.16 -17.39 -7.95
N GLU A 373 22.28 -17.17 -8.62
CA GLU A 373 23.28 -18.21 -8.90
C GLU A 373 23.95 -18.75 -7.64
N GLY A 374 24.30 -17.87 -6.70
CA GLY A 374 24.87 -18.27 -5.41
C GLY A 374 23.86 -19.04 -4.55
N PHE A 375 22.59 -18.62 -4.59
CA PHE A 375 21.49 -19.27 -3.90
C PHE A 375 21.15 -20.64 -4.51
N GLU A 376 21.11 -20.73 -5.84
CA GLU A 376 20.93 -22.01 -6.57
C GLU A 376 22.01 -23.02 -6.19
N ARG A 377 23.29 -22.60 -6.18
CA ARG A 377 24.41 -23.47 -5.84
C ARG A 377 24.26 -24.07 -4.45
N ARG A 378 23.96 -23.24 -3.46
CA ARG A 378 23.77 -23.70 -2.07
C ARG A 378 22.56 -24.63 -1.93
N ILE A 379 21.44 -24.32 -2.60
CA ILE A 379 20.30 -25.24 -2.62
C ILE A 379 20.69 -26.59 -3.24
N ARG A 380 21.45 -26.62 -4.34
CA ARG A 380 21.91 -27.87 -4.95
C ARG A 380 22.86 -28.66 -4.05
N GLU A 381 23.71 -27.99 -3.28
CA GLU A 381 24.62 -28.61 -2.31
C GLU A 381 23.87 -29.18 -1.10
N SER A 382 22.82 -28.50 -0.64
CA SER A 382 22.05 -28.85 0.56
C SER A 382 20.86 -29.80 0.27
N ALA A 383 20.36 -29.86 -0.96
CA ALA A 383 19.16 -30.63 -1.30
C ALA A 383 19.38 -32.16 -1.24
N PRO A 384 18.32 -32.95 -0.96
CA PRO A 384 18.36 -34.40 -1.07
C PRO A 384 18.82 -34.86 -2.46
N LYS A 385 19.51 -36.00 -2.53
CA LYS A 385 20.07 -36.50 -3.79
C LYS A 385 19.01 -36.83 -4.85
N ASP A 386 17.77 -37.04 -4.44
CA ASP A 386 16.62 -37.31 -5.30
C ASP A 386 15.82 -36.05 -5.67
N ALA A 387 16.22 -34.87 -5.19
CA ALA A 387 15.56 -33.62 -5.53
C ALA A 387 15.90 -33.16 -6.95
N VAL A 388 14.87 -32.93 -7.76
CA VAL A 388 14.95 -32.33 -9.08
C VAL A 388 14.77 -30.81 -8.95
N ILE A 389 15.84 -30.06 -9.24
CA ILE A 389 15.84 -28.59 -9.16
C ILE A 389 15.82 -28.01 -10.58
N THR A 390 14.71 -27.36 -10.93
CA THR A 390 14.50 -26.66 -12.19
C THR A 390 14.55 -25.16 -11.96
N VAL A 391 15.38 -24.43 -12.71
CA VAL A 391 15.49 -22.96 -12.62
C VAL A 391 15.02 -22.35 -13.93
N VAL A 392 14.01 -21.48 -13.84
CA VAL A 392 13.46 -20.71 -14.95
C VAL A 392 14.07 -19.31 -14.87
N ARG A 393 14.87 -18.98 -15.89
CA ARG A 393 15.52 -17.68 -16.03
C ARG A 393 14.66 -16.74 -16.90
N PRO A 394 14.67 -15.42 -16.66
CA PRO A 394 14.01 -14.47 -17.54
C PRO A 394 14.61 -14.51 -18.96
N LEU A 395 13.75 -14.41 -19.97
CA LEU A 395 14.15 -14.41 -21.39
C LEU A 395 15.02 -13.18 -21.68
N GLY A 396 16.30 -13.40 -22.00
CA GLY A 396 17.25 -12.33 -22.39
C GLY A 396 18.61 -12.38 -21.70
N HIS A 397 18.76 -13.14 -20.61
CA HIS A 397 20.06 -13.41 -19.99
C HIS A 397 20.56 -14.80 -20.42
N ARG A 398 21.69 -14.85 -21.15
CA ARG A 398 22.41 -16.10 -21.47
C ARG A 398 23.31 -16.49 -20.31
#